data_AF-A0A974XLA1-F1
#
_entry.id   AF-A0A974XLA1-F1
#
_cell.length_a   1.000
_cell.length_b   1.000
_cell.length_c   1.000
_cell.angle_alpha   90.00
_cell.angle_beta   90.00
_cell.angle_gamma   90.00
#
_symmetry.space_group_name_H-M   'P 1'
#
loop_
_entity.id
_entity.type
_entity.pdbx_description
1 polymer ?
#
loop_
_entity_poly.entity_id
_entity_poly.type
_entity_poly.pdbx_seq_one_letter_code
_entity_poly.pdbx_strand_id
1 'polypeptide(L)'
;MKPLCIAVLLSLSPLSWAMGEIPHMTEEQQQQILRFAVTQMRDKGDFDRLARCSGSSAAKMESLYSKVLRRCQVWDEREENAVERCLIEGMSEGTGLTPEQLHDCLPDDPEDIAADRVEALQRQVATLESQLNELMDNDHLSEAEENKLDVMQAQLDGLRDELLQAEEALDQLQMTDSERELDALIQAIGDNEPTAAQAQKMQQLQHQMRQEQQQEVRQLFGQ
;
A
#
# COMPACT_ATOMS: atom_id res chain seq x y z
N MET A 1 -11.66 -13.51 64.12
CA MET A 1 -11.42 -12.08 64.40
C MET A 1 -11.39 -11.32 63.08
N LYS A 2 -12.40 -10.48 62.83
CA LYS A 2 -12.32 -9.23 62.01
C LYS A 2 -12.00 -8.07 62.99
N PRO A 3 -11.77 -6.80 62.59
CA PRO A 3 -11.46 -6.18 61.29
C PRO A 3 -10.34 -5.09 61.37
N LEU A 4 -9.93 -4.51 60.23
CA LEU A 4 -9.87 -3.04 59.94
C LEU A 4 -9.24 -2.89 58.53
N CYS A 5 -9.95 -2.53 57.45
CA CYS A 5 -10.66 -1.28 57.10
C CYS A 5 -9.76 -0.05 56.88
N ILE A 6 -9.33 0.19 55.62
CA ILE A 6 -9.33 1.49 54.91
C ILE A 6 -9.52 1.14 53.42
N ALA A 7 -10.76 1.00 52.91
CA ALA A 7 -11.53 2.05 52.23
C ALA A 7 -10.71 3.09 51.45
N VAL A 8 -10.39 2.79 50.19
CA VAL A 8 -10.44 3.78 49.11
C VAL A 8 -11.26 3.17 47.96
N LEU A 9 -12.57 3.36 48.06
CA LEU A 9 -13.47 3.34 46.91
C LEU A 9 -13.51 4.77 46.38
N LEU A 10 -12.96 5.03 45.20
CA LEU A 10 -13.35 6.19 44.37
C LEU A 10 -13.16 5.84 42.89
N SER A 11 -14.32 5.58 42.25
CA SER A 11 -14.63 5.75 40.82
C SER A 11 -13.73 5.07 39.78
N LEU A 12 -13.96 3.78 39.55
CA LEU A 12 -13.97 3.25 38.18
C LEU A 12 -15.28 3.71 37.53
N SER A 13 -15.29 4.90 36.96
CA SER A 13 -16.31 5.29 36.01
C SER A 13 -16.13 4.43 34.74
N PRO A 14 -17.22 3.95 34.12
CA PRO A 14 -17.14 3.26 32.84
C PRO A 14 -16.73 4.29 31.79
N LEU A 15 -15.51 4.21 31.27
CA LEU A 15 -15.13 4.82 30.00
C LEU A 15 -15.71 3.99 28.85
N SER A 16 -17.02 3.80 28.89
CA SER A 16 -17.84 3.77 27.69
C SER A 16 -18.27 5.23 27.48
N TRP A 17 -18.51 5.68 26.25
CA TRP A 17 -18.80 7.09 25.89
C TRP A 17 -17.57 8.00 25.73
N ALA A 18 -16.73 7.69 24.73
CA ALA A 18 -16.07 8.69 23.89
C ALA A 18 -15.95 8.17 22.45
N MET A 19 -17.06 7.66 21.90
CA MET A 19 -17.31 7.79 20.46
C MET A 19 -17.90 9.19 20.28
N GLY A 20 -17.06 10.13 19.90
CA GLY A 20 -17.44 11.52 19.72
C GLY A 20 -16.38 12.18 18.85
N GLU A 21 -16.60 12.05 17.55
CA GLU A 21 -15.91 12.77 16.47
C GLU A 21 -14.41 12.51 16.38
N ILE A 22 -14.01 11.63 15.44
CA ILE A 22 -12.70 11.76 14.79
C ILE A 22 -12.60 13.24 14.39
N PRO A 23 -11.59 14.00 14.85
CA PRO A 23 -11.53 15.42 14.57
C PRO A 23 -11.58 15.61 13.05
N HIS A 24 -12.61 16.30 12.57
CA HIS A 24 -12.69 16.71 11.18
C HIS A 24 -11.38 17.39 10.81
N MET A 25 -10.72 16.84 9.79
CA MET A 25 -9.44 17.33 9.28
C MET A 25 -9.55 18.83 8.98
N THR A 26 -8.57 19.62 9.44
CA THR A 26 -8.60 21.08 9.27
C THR A 26 -8.55 21.45 7.78
N GLU A 27 -9.06 22.63 7.41
CA GLU A 27 -8.96 23.12 6.02
C GLU A 27 -7.50 23.13 5.52
N GLU A 28 -6.55 23.44 6.40
CA GLU A 28 -5.12 23.43 6.07
C GLU A 28 -4.62 22.01 5.75
N GLN A 29 -4.98 21.02 6.56
CA GLN A 29 -4.64 19.61 6.33
C GLN A 29 -5.27 19.09 5.03
N GLN A 30 -6.53 19.47 4.76
CA GLN A 30 -7.20 19.12 3.50
C GLN A 30 -6.50 19.72 2.28
N GLN A 31 -6.05 20.97 2.37
CA GLN A 31 -5.26 21.60 1.30
C GLN A 31 -3.89 20.94 1.13
N GLN A 32 -3.26 20.46 2.20
CA GLN A 32 -2.01 19.71 2.12
C GLN A 32 -2.20 18.38 1.37
N ILE A 33 -3.24 17.60 1.70
CA ILE A 33 -3.55 16.34 1.00
C ILE A 33 -3.83 16.60 -0.49
N LEU A 34 -4.65 17.62 -0.80
CA LEU A 34 -4.93 18.02 -2.18
C LEU A 34 -3.66 18.37 -2.95
N ARG A 35 -2.77 19.18 -2.36
CA ARG A 35 -1.50 19.56 -3.00
C ARG A 35 -0.60 18.35 -3.20
N PHE A 36 -0.55 17.45 -2.23
CA PHE A 36 0.24 16.24 -2.30
C PHE A 36 -0.27 15.34 -3.44
N ALA A 37 -1.57 15.03 -3.47
CA ALA A 37 -2.18 14.21 -4.52
C ALA A 37 -1.99 14.81 -5.93
N VAL A 38 -2.19 16.12 -6.09
CA VAL A 38 -1.96 16.82 -7.36
C VAL A 38 -0.49 16.79 -7.77
N THR A 39 0.43 16.95 -6.82
CA THR A 39 1.87 16.94 -7.10
C THR A 39 2.32 15.54 -7.52
N GLN A 40 1.87 14.48 -6.83
CA GLN A 40 2.16 13.10 -7.22
C GLN A 40 1.70 12.80 -8.65
N MET A 41 0.45 13.13 -9.01
CA MET A 41 -0.05 12.93 -10.37
C MET A 41 0.75 13.73 -11.42
N ARG A 42 1.22 14.92 -11.06
CA ARG A 42 2.07 15.72 -11.94
C ARG A 42 3.43 15.05 -12.16
N ASP A 43 4.07 14.59 -11.10
CA ASP A 43 5.39 13.99 -11.13
C ASP A 43 5.38 12.62 -11.82
N LYS A 44 4.30 11.84 -11.65
CA LYS A 44 4.05 10.60 -12.40
C LYS A 44 3.72 10.85 -13.88
N GLY A 45 3.40 12.08 -14.28
CA GLY A 45 3.01 12.44 -15.65
C GLY A 45 1.56 12.06 -16.01
N ASP A 46 0.71 11.81 -15.02
CA ASP A 46 -0.69 11.39 -15.21
C ASP A 46 -1.52 12.45 -15.91
N PHE A 47 -1.30 13.73 -15.62
CA PHE A 47 -2.01 14.80 -16.31
C PHE A 47 -1.70 14.87 -17.80
N ASP A 48 -0.48 14.53 -18.21
CA ASP A 48 -0.12 14.44 -19.62
C ASP A 48 -0.75 13.21 -20.30
N ARG A 49 -0.87 12.08 -19.58
CA ARG A 49 -1.59 10.89 -20.05
C ARG A 49 -3.08 11.19 -20.27
N LEU A 50 -3.76 11.74 -19.25
CA LEU A 50 -5.16 12.14 -19.31
C LEU A 50 -5.41 13.20 -20.39
N ALA A 51 -4.49 14.15 -20.55
CA ALA A 51 -4.54 15.17 -21.59
C ALA A 51 -4.57 14.55 -22.99
N ARG A 52 -3.69 13.58 -23.26
CA ARG A 52 -3.67 12.84 -24.54
C ARG A 52 -4.96 12.07 -24.78
N CYS A 53 -5.49 11.40 -23.76
CA CYS A 53 -6.70 10.61 -23.89
C CYS A 53 -7.97 11.44 -24.10
N SER A 54 -8.11 12.53 -23.35
CA SER A 54 -9.28 13.40 -23.40
C SER A 54 -9.21 14.47 -24.49
N GLY A 55 -8.06 14.61 -25.16
CA GLY A 55 -7.80 15.70 -26.11
C GLY A 55 -7.76 17.09 -25.46
N SER A 56 -7.54 17.17 -24.14
CA SER A 56 -7.41 18.41 -23.38
C SER A 56 -5.94 18.71 -23.01
N SER A 57 -5.66 19.89 -22.46
CA SER A 57 -4.31 20.22 -21.95
C SER A 57 -4.07 19.68 -20.54
N ALA A 58 -2.81 19.34 -20.19
CA ALA A 58 -2.43 18.89 -18.85
C ALA A 58 -2.85 19.87 -17.73
N ALA A 59 -2.67 21.19 -17.92
CA ALA A 59 -3.11 22.20 -16.96
C ALA A 59 -4.63 22.19 -16.70
N LYS A 60 -5.42 21.82 -17.72
CA LYS A 60 -6.88 21.66 -17.60
C LYS A 60 -7.22 20.38 -16.84
N MET A 61 -6.46 19.30 -17.04
CA MET A 61 -6.61 18.05 -16.28
C MET A 61 -6.25 18.26 -14.80
N GLU A 62 -5.16 18.96 -14.51
CA GLU A 62 -4.75 19.30 -13.14
C GLU A 62 -5.83 20.13 -12.41
N SER A 63 -6.36 21.15 -13.09
CA SER A 63 -7.46 21.97 -12.55
C SER A 63 -8.74 21.16 -12.34
N LEU A 64 -9.08 20.29 -13.29
CA LEU A 64 -10.24 19.41 -13.19
C LEU A 64 -10.10 18.46 -12.00
N TYR A 65 -8.98 17.75 -11.89
CA TYR A 65 -8.70 16.80 -10.82
C TYR A 65 -8.76 17.47 -9.44
N SER A 66 -8.12 18.64 -9.29
CA SER A 66 -8.19 19.44 -8.05
C SER A 66 -9.64 19.81 -7.67
N LYS A 67 -10.48 20.12 -8.67
CA LYS A 67 -11.89 20.46 -8.47
C LYS A 67 -12.72 19.22 -8.09
N VAL A 68 -12.45 18.07 -8.70
CA VAL A 68 -13.12 16.80 -8.39
C VAL A 68 -12.76 16.34 -6.98
N LEU A 69 -11.47 16.33 -6.62
CA LEU A 69 -11.02 15.97 -5.28
C LEU A 69 -11.70 16.83 -4.20
N ARG A 70 -11.75 18.16 -4.36
CA ARG A 70 -12.47 19.05 -3.42
C ARG A 70 -13.96 18.73 -3.30
N ARG A 71 -14.59 18.27 -4.39
CA ARG A 71 -16.01 17.90 -4.42
C ARG A 71 -16.25 16.57 -3.71
N CYS A 72 -15.35 15.61 -3.90
CA CYS A 72 -15.47 14.24 -3.38
C CYS A 72 -15.03 14.09 -1.92
N GLN A 73 -14.63 15.18 -1.25
CA GLN A 73 -14.22 15.24 0.16
C GLN A 73 -15.35 14.97 1.18
N VAL A 74 -16.46 14.35 0.78
CA VAL A 74 -17.48 13.88 1.73
C VAL A 74 -17.06 12.51 2.26
N TRP A 75 -16.31 12.53 3.36
CA TRP A 75 -15.84 11.35 4.10
C TRP A 75 -16.97 10.69 4.91
N ASP A 76 -18.05 10.26 4.24
CA ASP A 76 -19.02 9.40 4.91
C ASP A 76 -18.48 7.97 4.86
N GLU A 77 -17.84 7.52 5.95
CA GLU A 77 -17.28 6.16 6.14
C GLU A 77 -18.32 5.03 6.02
N ARG A 78 -19.59 5.37 5.79
CA ARG A 78 -20.71 4.43 5.75
C ARG A 78 -20.88 3.69 4.44
N GLU A 79 -20.23 4.13 3.36
CA GLU A 79 -20.28 3.43 2.08
C GLU A 79 -18.86 3.18 1.55
N GLU A 80 -18.50 1.90 1.51
CA GLU A 80 -17.27 1.40 0.91
C GLU A 80 -17.21 1.91 -0.54
N ASN A 81 -16.10 2.54 -0.92
CA ASN A 81 -15.82 3.08 -2.26
C ASN A 81 -16.62 4.33 -2.69
N ALA A 82 -17.30 5.03 -1.78
CA ALA A 82 -18.02 6.27 -2.13
C ALA A 82 -17.12 7.38 -2.72
N VAL A 83 -15.91 7.54 -2.16
CA VAL A 83 -14.93 8.52 -2.63
C VAL A 83 -14.40 8.16 -4.02
N GLU A 84 -14.04 6.90 -4.22
CA GLU A 84 -13.55 6.39 -5.51
C GLU A 84 -14.60 6.58 -6.62
N ARG A 85 -15.85 6.19 -6.34
CA ARG A 85 -16.97 6.38 -7.28
C ARG A 85 -17.16 7.84 -7.65
N CYS A 86 -17.14 8.74 -6.66
CA CYS A 86 -17.23 10.18 -6.90
C CYS A 86 -16.08 10.69 -7.77
N LEU A 87 -14.86 10.21 -7.56
CA LEU A 87 -13.69 10.58 -8.35
C LEU A 87 -13.84 10.13 -9.80
N ILE A 88 -14.22 8.86 -10.02
CA ILE A 88 -14.44 8.29 -11.35
C ILE A 88 -15.55 9.05 -12.09
N GLU A 89 -16.69 9.28 -11.44
CA GLU A 89 -17.81 10.03 -12.02
C GLU A 89 -17.41 11.46 -12.35
N GLY A 90 -16.81 12.18 -11.41
CA GLY A 90 -16.40 13.57 -11.60
C GLY A 90 -15.31 13.74 -12.67
N MET A 91 -14.40 12.78 -12.80
CA MET A 91 -13.40 12.75 -13.86
C MET A 91 -14.05 12.39 -15.21
N SER A 92 -14.97 11.43 -15.25
CA SER A 92 -15.70 11.05 -16.46
C SER A 92 -16.50 12.25 -17.01
N GLU A 93 -17.24 12.94 -16.15
CA GLU A 93 -17.97 14.17 -16.49
C GLU A 93 -17.06 15.26 -17.06
N GLY A 94 -15.89 15.46 -16.44
CA GLY A 94 -14.99 16.56 -16.80
C GLY A 94 -14.12 16.29 -18.02
N THR A 95 -13.84 15.02 -18.32
CA THR A 95 -13.00 14.59 -19.44
C THR A 95 -13.82 14.12 -20.65
N GLY A 96 -15.07 13.71 -20.44
CA GLY A 96 -15.91 13.06 -21.46
C GLY A 96 -15.53 11.60 -21.73
N LEU A 97 -14.61 11.02 -20.94
CA LEU A 97 -14.20 9.63 -21.04
C LEU A 97 -15.13 8.74 -20.19
N THR A 98 -15.29 7.48 -20.58
CA THR A 98 -15.94 6.47 -19.71
C THR A 98 -14.98 6.03 -18.59
N PRO A 99 -15.49 5.41 -17.52
CA PRO A 99 -14.63 4.81 -16.48
C PRO A 99 -13.56 3.87 -17.04
N GLU A 100 -13.93 3.02 -18.00
CA GLU A 100 -13.00 2.08 -18.64
C GLU A 100 -11.92 2.83 -19.42
N GLN A 101 -12.30 3.89 -20.14
CA GLN A 101 -11.32 4.73 -20.85
C GLN A 101 -10.41 5.49 -19.89
N LEU A 102 -10.90 5.92 -18.72
CA LEU A 102 -10.06 6.55 -17.71
C LEU A 102 -9.02 5.57 -17.16
N HIS A 103 -9.43 4.33 -16.88
CA HIS A 103 -8.54 3.27 -16.42
C HIS A 103 -7.47 2.92 -17.48
N ASP A 104 -7.87 2.77 -18.75
CA ASP A 104 -6.91 2.54 -19.84
C ASP A 104 -5.89 3.69 -20.01
N CYS A 105 -6.28 4.91 -19.62
CA CYS A 105 -5.46 6.11 -19.74
C CYS A 105 -4.52 6.34 -18.57
N LEU A 106 -4.85 5.76 -17.42
CA LEU A 106 -4.05 5.74 -16.21
C LEU A 106 -3.91 4.27 -15.80
N PRO A 107 -3.14 3.48 -16.56
CA PRO A 107 -2.90 2.10 -16.18
C PRO A 107 -2.29 2.10 -14.78
N ASP A 108 -2.75 1.17 -13.94
CA ASP A 108 -2.28 1.05 -12.57
C ASP A 108 -0.75 0.95 -12.56
N ASP A 109 -0.14 1.57 -11.54
CA ASP A 109 1.29 1.48 -11.34
C ASP A 109 1.65 -0.01 -11.17
N PRO A 110 2.64 -0.56 -11.91
CA PRO A 110 3.07 -1.93 -11.69
C PRO A 110 3.41 -2.23 -10.23
N GLU A 111 3.90 -1.22 -9.49
CA GLU A 111 4.13 -1.32 -8.04
C GLU A 111 2.81 -1.50 -7.27
N ASP A 112 1.79 -0.69 -7.57
CA ASP A 112 0.47 -0.77 -6.94
C ASP A 112 -0.18 -2.14 -7.22
N ILE A 113 -0.11 -2.63 -8.47
CA ILE A 113 -0.62 -3.97 -8.84
C ILE A 113 0.10 -5.07 -8.07
N ALA A 114 1.44 -4.97 -7.94
CA ALA A 114 2.23 -5.95 -7.22
C ALA A 114 1.92 -5.92 -5.71
N ALA A 115 1.77 -4.74 -5.14
CA ALA A 115 1.39 -4.54 -3.73
C ALA A 115 0.01 -5.12 -3.43
N ASP A 116 -0.99 -4.86 -4.27
CA ASP A 116 -2.34 -5.41 -4.14
C ASP A 116 -2.33 -6.94 -4.19
N ARG A 117 -1.49 -7.53 -5.07
CA ARG A 117 -1.33 -8.98 -5.16
C ARG A 117 -0.74 -9.58 -3.88
N VAL A 118 0.30 -8.95 -3.31
CA VAL A 118 0.90 -9.36 -2.03
C VAL A 118 -0.15 -9.33 -0.93
N GLU A 119 -0.90 -8.24 -0.80
CA GLU A 119 -1.94 -8.10 0.22
C GLU A 119 -3.05 -9.16 0.06
N ALA A 120 -3.48 -9.43 -1.17
CA ALA A 120 -4.48 -10.44 -1.46
C ALA A 120 -4.01 -11.86 -1.07
N LEU A 121 -2.73 -12.19 -1.34
CA LEU A 121 -2.14 -13.48 -0.96
C LEU A 121 -2.00 -13.60 0.56
N GLN A 122 -1.57 -12.54 1.26
CA GLN A 122 -1.49 -12.51 2.72
C GLN A 122 -2.86 -12.76 3.37
N ARG A 123 -3.94 -12.15 2.83
CA ARG A 123 -5.31 -12.40 3.29
C ARG A 123 -5.74 -13.85 3.10
N GLN A 124 -5.37 -14.47 1.97
CA GLN A 124 -5.68 -15.88 1.70
C GLN A 124 -4.92 -16.81 2.65
N VAL A 125 -3.62 -16.58 2.86
CA VAL A 125 -2.78 -17.30 3.83
C VAL A 125 -3.40 -17.23 5.23
N ALA A 126 -3.71 -16.02 5.72
CA ALA A 126 -4.28 -15.83 7.06
C ALA A 126 -5.64 -16.53 7.21
N THR A 127 -6.49 -16.49 6.18
CA THR A 127 -7.78 -17.17 6.18
C THR A 127 -7.61 -18.68 6.26
N LEU A 128 -6.70 -19.25 5.46
CA LEU A 128 -6.46 -20.68 5.41
C LEU A 128 -5.80 -21.19 6.69
N GLU A 129 -4.86 -20.44 7.27
CA GLU A 129 -4.26 -20.73 8.58
C GLU A 129 -5.30 -20.73 9.70
N SER A 130 -6.25 -19.79 9.69
CA SER A 130 -7.36 -19.78 10.67
C SER A 130 -8.22 -21.04 10.55
N GLN A 131 -8.57 -21.44 9.32
CA GLN A 131 -9.36 -22.66 9.09
C GLN A 131 -8.62 -23.94 9.50
N LEU A 132 -7.31 -23.99 9.27
CA LEU A 132 -6.45 -25.09 9.70
C LEU A 132 -6.38 -25.17 11.24
N ASN A 133 -6.21 -24.03 11.92
CA ASN A 133 -6.20 -23.99 13.38
C ASN A 133 -7.53 -24.46 13.97
N GLU A 134 -8.67 -24.01 13.41
CA GLU A 134 -10.00 -24.47 13.82
C GLU A 134 -10.20 -25.98 13.65
N LEU A 135 -9.67 -26.57 12.58
CA LEU A 135 -9.71 -28.01 12.36
C LEU A 135 -8.79 -28.73 13.36
N MET A 136 -7.56 -28.27 13.54
CA MET A 136 -6.57 -28.87 14.44
C MET A 136 -6.96 -28.79 15.92
N ASP A 137 -7.76 -27.79 16.33
CA ASP A 137 -8.28 -27.67 17.69
C ASP A 137 -9.37 -28.71 18.01
N ASN A 138 -9.83 -29.51 17.03
CA ASN A 138 -10.73 -30.63 17.27
C ASN A 138 -9.96 -31.88 17.69
N ASP A 139 -10.20 -32.37 18.92
CA ASP A 139 -9.55 -33.55 19.51
C ASP A 139 -9.71 -34.85 18.68
N HIS A 140 -10.74 -34.93 17.83
CA HIS A 140 -11.02 -36.09 16.97
C HIS A 140 -11.43 -35.64 15.58
N LEU A 141 -10.51 -35.76 14.62
CA LEU A 141 -10.79 -35.57 13.20
C LEU A 141 -11.41 -36.85 12.62
N SER A 142 -12.41 -36.68 11.76
CA SER A 142 -12.87 -37.74 10.87
C SER A 142 -11.91 -37.93 9.69
N GLU A 143 -11.95 -39.08 9.02
CA GLU A 143 -11.15 -39.35 7.80
C GLU A 143 -11.39 -38.29 6.70
N ALA A 144 -12.59 -37.72 6.61
CA ALA A 144 -12.89 -36.63 5.68
C ALA A 144 -12.20 -35.32 6.08
N GLU A 145 -12.07 -35.05 7.37
CA GLU A 145 -11.39 -33.86 7.89
C GLU A 145 -9.86 -34.02 7.84
N GLU A 146 -9.33 -35.23 8.05
CA GLU A 146 -7.91 -35.54 7.81
C GLU A 146 -7.51 -35.31 6.34
N ASN A 147 -8.30 -35.82 5.39
CA ASN A 147 -8.05 -35.56 3.97
C ASN A 147 -8.17 -34.08 3.61
N LYS A 148 -9.11 -33.36 4.25
CA LYS A 148 -9.26 -31.91 4.06
C LYS A 148 -8.04 -31.15 4.59
N LEU A 149 -7.48 -31.60 5.71
CA LEU A 149 -6.30 -31.02 6.34
C LEU A 149 -5.07 -31.17 5.42
N ASP A 150 -4.85 -32.33 4.80
CA ASP A 150 -3.78 -32.53 3.82
C ASP A 150 -3.91 -31.59 2.61
N VAL A 151 -5.14 -31.44 2.09
CA VAL A 151 -5.41 -30.52 0.97
C VAL A 151 -5.17 -29.07 1.38
N MET A 152 -5.63 -28.66 2.55
CA MET A 152 -5.43 -27.30 3.07
C MET A 152 -3.97 -26.99 3.36
N GLN A 153 -3.19 -27.96 3.84
CA GLN A 153 -1.75 -27.81 4.03
C GLN A 153 -1.03 -27.62 2.69
N ALA A 154 -1.32 -28.45 1.69
CA ALA A 154 -0.74 -28.29 0.37
C ALA A 154 -1.12 -26.95 -0.30
N GLN A 155 -2.35 -26.47 -0.08
CA GLN A 155 -2.78 -25.14 -0.54
C GLN A 155 -2.02 -24.02 0.18
N LEU A 156 -1.80 -24.16 1.48
CA LEU A 156 -1.06 -23.17 2.27
C LEU A 156 0.40 -23.07 1.82
N ASP A 157 1.05 -24.21 1.57
CA ASP A 157 2.42 -24.23 1.05
C ASP A 157 2.50 -23.55 -0.32
N GLY A 158 1.56 -23.85 -1.23
CA GLY A 158 1.49 -23.19 -2.54
C GLY A 158 1.26 -21.67 -2.44
N LEU A 159 0.34 -21.24 -1.58
CA LEU A 159 0.08 -19.80 -1.36
C LEU A 159 1.28 -19.07 -0.75
N ARG A 160 2.04 -19.73 0.13
CA ARG A 160 3.27 -19.15 0.71
C ARG A 160 4.38 -19.00 -0.34
N ASP A 161 4.55 -19.98 -1.21
CA ASP A 161 5.50 -19.88 -2.32
C ASP A 161 5.10 -18.76 -3.31
N GLU A 162 3.79 -18.63 -3.60
CA GLU A 162 3.28 -17.52 -4.43
C GLU A 162 3.47 -16.16 -3.76
N LEU A 163 3.24 -16.08 -2.44
CA LEU A 163 3.44 -14.86 -1.66
C LEU A 163 4.91 -14.43 -1.71
N LEU A 164 5.83 -15.36 -1.48
CA LEU A 164 7.27 -15.07 -1.56
C LEU A 164 7.66 -14.50 -2.93
N GLN A 165 7.18 -15.11 -4.02
CA GLN A 165 7.47 -14.62 -5.37
C GLN A 165 6.86 -13.24 -5.65
N ALA A 166 5.67 -12.97 -5.11
CA ALA A 166 5.02 -11.66 -5.25
C ALA A 166 5.77 -10.58 -4.46
N GLU A 167 6.23 -10.88 -3.25
CA GLU A 167 7.04 -9.99 -2.42
C GLU A 167 8.39 -9.68 -3.11
N GLU A 168 9.08 -10.70 -3.64
CA GLU A 168 10.32 -10.50 -4.42
C GLU A 168 10.10 -9.63 -5.67
N ALA A 169 8.97 -9.81 -6.36
CA ALA A 169 8.64 -8.99 -7.53
C ALA A 169 8.34 -7.54 -7.16
N LEU A 170 7.65 -7.31 -6.04
CA LEU A 170 7.39 -5.97 -5.52
C LEU A 170 8.71 -5.28 -5.11
N ASP A 171 9.57 -5.98 -4.37
CA ASP A 171 10.89 -5.47 -3.98
C ASP A 171 11.68 -5.02 -5.21
N GLN A 172 11.71 -5.83 -6.29
CA GLN A 172 12.40 -5.47 -7.53
C GLN A 172 11.85 -4.22 -8.21
N LEU A 173 10.54 -3.94 -8.10
CA LEU A 173 9.94 -2.74 -8.64
C LEU A 173 10.30 -1.50 -7.83
N GLN A 174 10.49 -1.66 -6.51
CA GLN A 174 10.86 -0.58 -5.58
C GLN A 174 12.35 -0.25 -5.59
N MET A 175 13.19 -1.13 -6.14
CA MET A 175 14.65 -0.91 -6.18
C MET A 175 15.06 0.26 -7.06
N THR A 176 15.94 1.11 -6.53
CA THR A 176 16.60 2.15 -7.34
C THR A 176 17.52 1.54 -8.40
N ASP A 177 17.90 2.33 -9.40
CA ASP A 177 18.89 1.90 -10.40
C ASP A 177 20.22 1.48 -9.73
N SER A 178 20.62 2.18 -8.67
CA SER A 178 21.84 1.88 -7.90
C SER A 178 21.73 0.56 -7.15
N GLU A 179 20.56 0.25 -6.58
CA GLU A 179 20.29 -1.01 -5.90
C GLU A 179 20.30 -2.18 -6.90
N ARG A 180 19.64 -2.02 -8.06
CA ARG A 180 19.65 -3.04 -9.12
C ARG A 180 21.05 -3.30 -9.65
N GLU A 181 21.87 -2.26 -9.82
CA GLU A 181 23.26 -2.43 -10.25
C GLU A 181 24.11 -3.14 -9.17
N LEU A 182 23.84 -2.87 -7.88
CA LEU A 182 24.53 -3.53 -6.78
C LEU A 182 24.15 -5.01 -6.67
N ASP A 183 22.86 -5.34 -6.77
CA ASP A 183 22.39 -6.72 -6.74
C ASP A 183 22.98 -7.54 -7.89
N ALA A 184 22.93 -7.01 -9.13
CA ALA A 184 23.55 -7.65 -10.28
C ALA A 184 25.07 -7.85 -10.10
N LEU A 185 25.75 -6.90 -9.45
CA LEU A 185 27.18 -7.02 -9.14
C LEU A 185 27.45 -8.13 -8.10
N ILE A 186 26.63 -8.22 -7.06
CA ILE A 186 26.74 -9.27 -6.03
C ILE A 186 26.48 -10.65 -6.66
N GLN A 187 25.43 -10.78 -7.45
CA GLN A 187 25.13 -12.03 -8.19
C GLN A 187 26.29 -12.44 -9.11
N ALA A 188 26.91 -11.47 -9.80
CA ALA A 188 28.05 -11.73 -10.67
C ALA A 188 29.33 -12.15 -9.92
N ILE A 189 29.50 -11.71 -8.66
CA ILE A 189 30.59 -12.15 -7.79
C ILE A 189 30.33 -13.59 -7.29
N GLY A 190 29.08 -13.89 -6.92
CA GLY A 190 28.67 -15.18 -6.36
C GLY A 190 29.43 -15.50 -5.08
N ASP A 191 29.90 -16.74 -4.95
CA ASP A 191 30.66 -17.20 -3.77
C ASP A 191 32.15 -16.77 -3.76
N ASN A 192 32.58 -15.96 -4.73
CA ASN A 192 33.98 -15.57 -4.86
C ASN A 192 34.30 -14.30 -4.05
N GLU A 193 35.59 -14.08 -3.77
CA GLU A 193 36.03 -12.77 -3.26
C GLU A 193 35.95 -11.72 -4.39
N PRO A 194 35.46 -10.50 -4.08
CA PRO A 194 35.39 -9.42 -5.06
C PRO A 194 36.79 -8.98 -5.49
N THR A 195 36.98 -8.78 -6.79
CA THR A 195 38.18 -8.12 -7.32
C THR A 195 38.26 -6.68 -6.81
N ALA A 196 39.45 -6.07 -6.85
CA ALA A 196 39.62 -4.67 -6.45
C ALA A 196 38.69 -3.70 -7.20
N ALA A 197 38.44 -3.95 -8.50
CA ALA A 197 37.52 -3.14 -9.30
C ALA A 197 36.06 -3.33 -8.85
N GLN A 198 35.64 -4.57 -8.56
CA GLN A 198 34.30 -4.86 -8.04
C GLN A 198 34.11 -4.26 -6.64
N ALA A 199 35.11 -4.38 -5.76
CA ALA A 199 35.09 -3.76 -4.43
C ALA A 199 34.96 -2.24 -4.49
N GLN A 200 35.67 -1.60 -5.42
CA GLN A 200 35.56 -0.16 -5.66
C GLN A 200 34.16 0.23 -6.18
N LYS A 201 33.61 -0.54 -7.13
CA LYS A 201 32.26 -0.30 -7.66
C LYS A 201 31.17 -0.49 -6.59
N MET A 202 31.29 -1.51 -5.72
CA MET A 202 30.39 -1.69 -4.58
C MET A 202 30.41 -0.48 -3.64
N GLN A 203 31.60 0.04 -3.30
CA GLN A 203 31.70 1.24 -2.45
C GLN A 203 31.08 2.48 -3.10
N GLN A 204 31.23 2.63 -4.42
CA GLN A 204 30.62 3.72 -5.17
C GLN A 204 29.09 3.62 -5.12
N LEU A 205 28.53 2.45 -5.39
CA LEU A 205 27.09 2.21 -5.36
C LEU A 205 26.51 2.44 -3.95
N GLN A 206 27.18 1.96 -2.90
CA GLN A 206 26.81 2.24 -1.52
C GLN A 206 26.83 3.74 -1.18
N HIS A 207 27.74 4.50 -1.76
CA HIS A 207 27.73 5.94 -1.59
C HIS A 207 26.56 6.59 -2.33
N GLN A 208 26.27 6.15 -3.55
CA GLN A 208 25.18 6.68 -4.36
C GLN A 208 23.81 6.41 -3.73
N MET A 209 23.54 5.19 -3.26
CA MET A 209 22.27 4.86 -2.58
C MET A 209 22.04 5.73 -1.34
N ARG A 210 23.08 6.00 -0.55
CA ARG A 210 22.96 6.93 0.60
C ARG A 210 22.60 8.35 0.17
N GLN A 211 23.06 8.80 -1.00
CA GLN A 211 22.70 10.11 -1.52
C GLN A 211 21.25 10.12 -2.02
N GLU A 212 20.83 9.08 -2.73
CA GLU A 212 19.44 8.89 -3.19
C GLU A 212 18.47 8.92 -2.00
N GLN A 213 18.73 8.13 -0.96
CA GLN A 213 17.92 8.11 0.26
C GLN A 213 17.88 9.47 0.98
N GLN A 214 18.99 10.21 1.01
CA GLN A 214 19.01 11.57 1.56
C GLN A 214 18.20 12.57 0.72
N GLN A 215 18.17 12.39 -0.60
CA GLN A 215 17.35 13.22 -1.49
C GLN A 215 15.87 12.93 -1.29
N GLU A 216 15.49 11.67 -1.20
CA GLU A 216 14.11 11.25 -0.93
C GLU A 216 13.60 11.80 0.41
N VAL A 217 14.37 11.65 1.50
CA VAL A 217 14.01 12.22 2.81
C VAL A 217 13.88 13.75 2.73
N ARG A 218 14.72 14.42 1.95
CA ARG A 218 14.58 15.88 1.72
C ARG A 218 13.35 16.23 0.90
N GLN A 219 12.92 15.39 -0.03
CA GLN A 219 11.68 15.64 -0.78
C GLN A 219 10.44 15.45 0.12
N LEU A 220 10.47 14.47 1.02
CA LEU A 220 9.37 14.18 1.94
C LEU A 220 9.26 15.17 3.11
N PHE A 221 10.39 15.68 3.63
CA PHE A 221 10.42 16.49 4.86
C PHE A 221 11.08 17.87 4.70
N GLY A 222 11.61 18.20 3.52
CA GLY A 222 12.28 19.47 3.25
C GLY A 222 11.32 20.54 2.75
N GLN A 223 10.55 21.12 3.67
CA GLN A 223 10.08 22.51 3.59
C GLN A 223 10.45 23.25 4.87
#